data_AF-D3SYE4-F1
#
_entry.id   AF-D3SYE4-F1
#
_cell.length_a   1.000
_cell.length_b   1.000
_cell.length_c   1.000
_cell.angle_alpha   90.00
_cell.angle_beta   90.00
_cell.angle_gamma   90.00
#
_symmetry.space_group_name_H-M   'P 1'
#
loop_
_entity.id
_entity.type
_entity.pdbx_description
1 polymer ?
#
loop_
_entity_poly.entity_id
_entity_poly.type
_entity_poly.pdbx_seq_one_letter_code
_entity_poly.pdbx_strand_id
1 'polypeptide(L)'
;MQIRSVFDPNSIQSSFQSRSRLIPTPLHIGTQERLSMTTADSPRRPSLRSLAAGAIGGLLNVTCILALFARGNYPVLDSPTQLAVLVLAGFTLGFVALFITSYTRLLTPAVGFLAVLAGAAYLELTTPLPEWDELGGYVIVDGPTHVSSYAHTWYVWLSLVVVAGLVEFGLRRGYGVGDGRLRNLPSFPLSRIGLGRTVATAAGLVGLATALLVLRAGIQPSASVLVGFVVATAVAAVPLAALFSRGLVIPVVLFALVPYALAVEVFLTTDSPVHILLFGPYAVGLLIAAAVEYWLRAKLGGWDGGRFTDHQST
;
A
#
# COMPACT_ATOMS: atom_id res chain seq x y z
N MET A 1 -27.67 57.81 25.13
CA MET A 1 -27.88 57.73 26.59
C MET A 1 -27.03 56.57 27.09
N GLN A 2 -25.90 56.87 27.71
CA GLN A 2 -24.86 55.92 28.13
C GLN A 2 -25.19 55.34 29.51
N ILE A 3 -25.01 54.03 29.69
CA ILE A 3 -24.94 53.39 31.02
C ILE A 3 -23.61 52.63 31.10
N ARG A 4 -22.76 53.05 32.04
CA ARG A 4 -21.51 52.43 32.47
C ARG A 4 -21.79 51.52 33.67
N SER A 5 -21.14 50.35 33.74
CA SER A 5 -20.88 49.59 34.98
C SER A 5 -19.46 49.00 34.84
N VAL A 6 -18.43 49.70 35.32
CA VAL A 6 -17.77 49.53 36.65
C VAL A 6 -17.24 48.11 36.86
N PHE A 7 -15.96 47.94 36.51
CA PHE A 7 -15.10 46.80 36.84
C PHE A 7 -14.10 47.31 37.88
N ASP A 8 -13.97 46.63 39.02
CA ASP A 8 -13.07 47.01 40.12
C ASP A 8 -11.83 46.08 40.14
N PRO A 9 -10.63 46.58 39.80
CA PRO A 9 -9.42 45.77 39.70
C PRO A 9 -8.55 45.74 40.97
N ASN A 10 -9.05 46.16 42.15
CA ASN A 10 -8.22 46.34 43.36
C ASN A 10 -8.50 45.35 44.50
N SER A 11 -8.47 44.03 44.25
CA SER A 11 -8.24 43.03 45.32
C SER A 11 -6.79 42.55 45.30
N ILE A 12 -5.93 43.48 45.69
CA ILE A 12 -4.48 43.33 45.83
C ILE A 12 -4.15 42.91 47.29
N GLN A 13 -3.26 41.93 47.41
CA GLN A 13 -2.32 41.69 48.53
C GLN A 13 -2.84 41.51 49.96
N SER A 14 -2.66 40.31 50.50
CA SER A 14 -1.89 40.13 51.75
C SER A 14 -1.75 38.65 52.13
N SER A 15 -0.59 38.06 51.85
CA SER A 15 0.02 37.04 52.72
C SER A 15 1.45 36.79 52.27
N PHE A 16 2.33 37.70 52.65
CA PHE A 16 3.78 37.53 52.58
C PHE A 16 4.26 36.97 53.93
N GLN A 17 5.36 36.21 53.86
CA GLN A 17 6.21 35.74 54.95
C GLN A 17 5.84 34.43 55.66
N SER A 18 6.56 33.37 55.31
CA SER A 18 7.62 32.84 56.18
C SER A 18 7.98 31.43 55.72
N ARG A 19 9.16 31.28 55.08
CA ARG A 19 9.98 30.09 55.28
C ARG A 19 11.40 30.34 54.81
N SER A 20 12.25 30.38 55.82
CA SER A 20 13.69 30.45 55.86
C SER A 20 14.37 29.33 55.07
N ARG A 21 15.36 29.76 54.28
CA ARG A 21 16.66 29.14 53.98
C ARG A 21 16.86 27.69 54.43
N LEU A 22 17.01 26.80 53.45
CA LEU A 22 17.89 25.63 53.54
C LEU A 22 18.88 25.65 52.37
N ILE A 23 20.13 25.40 52.73
CA ILE A 23 21.36 25.49 51.96
C ILE A 23 21.39 24.39 50.88
N PRO A 24 21.97 24.66 49.69
CA PRO A 24 21.88 23.79 48.53
C PRO A 24 22.80 22.56 48.70
N THR A 25 22.21 21.38 48.60
CA THR A 25 22.94 20.13 48.36
C THR A 25 23.33 20.10 46.88
N PRO A 26 24.59 19.77 46.52
CA PRO A 26 24.99 19.63 45.13
C PRO A 26 24.24 18.43 44.54
N LEU A 27 23.20 18.73 43.77
CA LEU A 27 22.50 17.74 42.97
C LEU A 27 23.51 17.22 41.95
N HIS A 28 23.90 15.97 42.15
CA HIS A 28 24.72 15.21 41.24
C HIS A 28 23.99 15.23 39.89
N ILE A 29 24.44 16.11 38.99
CA ILE A 29 24.02 16.14 37.60
C ILE A 29 24.52 14.82 37.02
N GLY A 30 23.65 13.81 37.11
CA GLY A 30 23.75 12.51 36.47
C GLY A 30 23.76 12.73 34.97
N THR A 31 24.92 13.11 34.51
CA THR A 31 25.30 13.30 33.12
C THR A 31 25.48 11.90 32.53
N GLN A 32 24.41 11.13 32.30
CA GLN A 32 24.41 9.91 31.47
C GLN A 32 23.01 9.34 31.16
N GLU A 33 22.01 10.19 30.84
CA GLU A 33 21.06 9.79 29.78
C GLU A 33 21.71 10.06 28.41
N ARG A 34 22.89 9.44 28.22
CA ARG A 34 23.36 9.13 26.87
C ARG A 34 22.31 8.19 26.31
N LEU A 35 21.43 8.73 25.48
CA LEU A 35 21.15 8.18 24.15
C LEU A 35 21.48 6.69 24.06
N SER A 36 20.72 5.85 24.77
CA SER A 36 20.53 4.48 24.33
C SER A 36 19.56 4.56 23.15
N MET A 37 20.07 5.16 22.07
CA MET A 37 19.59 4.90 20.74
C MET A 37 19.91 3.42 20.56
N THR A 38 18.99 2.58 21.04
CA THR A 38 19.01 1.15 20.89
C THR A 38 19.33 0.92 19.43
N THR A 39 20.43 0.22 19.20
CA THR A 39 20.94 -0.19 17.89
C THR A 39 19.96 -1.08 17.10
N ALA A 40 18.71 -1.19 17.57
CA ALA A 40 17.64 -2.01 17.04
C ALA A 40 17.02 -1.46 15.74
N ASP A 41 17.13 -0.15 15.46
CA ASP A 41 16.46 0.47 14.31
C ASP A 41 17.37 0.78 13.11
N SER A 42 18.63 0.33 13.13
CA SER A 42 19.47 0.44 11.93
C SER A 42 18.94 -0.50 10.85
N PRO A 43 18.60 0.00 9.64
CA PRO A 43 18.16 -0.86 8.54
C PRO A 43 19.20 -1.95 8.31
N ARG A 44 18.82 -3.22 8.53
CA ARG A 44 19.71 -4.33 8.22
C ARG A 44 20.00 -4.31 6.72
N ARG A 45 21.28 -4.43 6.36
CA ARG A 45 21.66 -4.49 4.96
C ARG A 45 20.97 -5.68 4.28
N PRO A 46 20.46 -5.51 3.05
CA PRO A 46 19.90 -6.63 2.29
C PRO A 46 20.89 -7.78 2.20
N SER A 47 20.42 -9.01 2.46
CA SER A 47 21.29 -10.18 2.27
C SER A 47 21.44 -10.48 0.77
N LEU A 48 22.61 -11.01 0.37
CA LEU A 48 22.85 -11.48 -1.01
C LEU A 48 21.76 -12.45 -1.49
N ARG A 49 21.23 -13.28 -0.58
CA ARG A 49 20.13 -14.21 -0.89
C ARG A 49 18.85 -13.48 -1.29
N SER A 50 18.54 -12.36 -0.63
CA SER A 50 17.33 -11.59 -0.94
C SER A 50 17.48 -10.85 -2.27
N LEU A 51 18.66 -10.29 -2.55
CA LEU A 51 18.99 -9.70 -3.84
C LEU A 51 18.94 -10.73 -4.97
N ALA A 52 19.50 -11.93 -4.75
CA ALA A 52 19.45 -13.03 -5.72
C ALA A 52 18.02 -13.50 -5.98
N ALA A 53 17.19 -13.66 -4.94
CA ALA A 53 15.78 -14.01 -5.10
C ALA A 53 15.00 -12.95 -5.89
N GLY A 54 15.24 -11.67 -5.62
CA GLY A 54 14.72 -10.57 -6.43
C GLY A 54 15.17 -10.68 -7.89
N ALA A 55 16.47 -10.83 -8.14
CA ALA A 55 17.00 -10.94 -9.49
C ALA A 55 16.38 -12.12 -10.26
N ILE A 56 16.23 -13.28 -9.63
CA ILE A 56 15.54 -14.44 -10.21
C ILE A 56 14.09 -14.11 -10.55
N GLY A 57 13.35 -13.43 -9.66
CA GLY A 57 11.97 -13.03 -9.90
C GLY A 57 11.83 -12.05 -11.06
N GLY A 58 12.71 -11.06 -11.12
CA GLY A 58 12.75 -10.10 -12.22
C GLY A 58 13.07 -10.76 -13.56
N LEU A 59 14.10 -11.62 -13.61
CA LEU A 59 14.46 -12.37 -14.81
C LEU A 59 13.33 -13.31 -15.26
N LEU A 60 12.73 -14.06 -14.34
CA LEU A 60 11.60 -14.94 -14.62
C LEU A 60 10.45 -14.18 -15.28
N ASN A 61 10.08 -13.02 -14.72
CA ASN A 61 9.01 -12.18 -15.26
C ASN A 61 9.33 -11.69 -16.67
N VAL A 62 10.54 -11.12 -16.86
CA VAL A 62 10.97 -10.61 -18.17
C VAL A 62 11.02 -11.72 -19.21
N THR A 63 11.61 -12.87 -18.89
CA THR A 63 11.68 -14.00 -19.82
C THR A 63 10.29 -14.48 -20.22
N CYS A 64 9.35 -14.57 -19.27
CA CYS A 64 7.97 -14.96 -19.57
C CYS A 64 7.27 -13.93 -20.47
N ILE A 65 7.37 -12.63 -20.13
CA ILE A 65 6.81 -11.54 -20.94
C ILE A 65 7.39 -11.60 -22.36
N LEU A 66 8.72 -11.62 -22.52
CA LEU A 66 9.36 -11.62 -23.83
C LEU A 66 9.01 -12.86 -24.65
N ALA A 67 8.90 -14.04 -24.03
CA ALA A 67 8.49 -15.25 -24.73
C ALA A 67 7.05 -15.15 -25.25
N LEU A 68 6.13 -14.60 -24.46
CA LEU A 68 4.74 -14.38 -24.86
C LEU A 68 4.62 -13.28 -25.94
N PHE A 69 5.39 -12.19 -25.81
CA PHE A 69 5.46 -11.15 -26.82
C PHE A 69 6.03 -11.66 -28.16
N ALA A 70 7.06 -12.51 -28.11
CA ALA A 70 7.61 -13.14 -29.31
C ALA A 70 6.59 -14.10 -29.96
N ARG A 71 5.83 -14.86 -29.17
CA ARG A 71 4.76 -15.72 -29.67
C ARG A 71 3.68 -14.94 -30.41
N GLY A 72 3.33 -13.75 -29.92
CA GLY A 72 2.31 -12.89 -30.54
C GLY A 72 2.83 -11.90 -31.56
N ASN A 73 4.12 -11.94 -31.95
CA ASN A 73 4.74 -10.98 -32.89
C ASN A 73 4.48 -9.49 -32.53
N TYR A 74 4.55 -9.15 -31.25
CA TYR A 74 4.24 -7.80 -30.78
C TYR A 74 5.25 -6.75 -31.31
N PRO A 75 4.78 -5.66 -31.95
CA PRO A 75 5.66 -4.62 -32.54
C PRO A 75 6.59 -3.91 -31.54
N VAL A 76 6.31 -4.01 -30.24
CA VAL A 76 7.18 -3.46 -29.19
C VAL A 76 8.62 -4.00 -29.30
N LEU A 77 8.77 -5.21 -29.84
CA LEU A 77 10.07 -5.89 -29.97
C LEU A 77 10.96 -5.21 -31.01
N ASP A 78 10.37 -4.48 -31.95
CA ASP A 78 11.08 -3.76 -33.02
C ASP A 78 11.61 -2.40 -32.56
N SER A 79 11.17 -1.92 -31.38
CA SER A 79 11.61 -0.66 -30.79
C SER A 79 12.53 -0.89 -29.59
N PRO A 80 13.86 -0.66 -29.72
CA PRO A 80 14.81 -0.87 -28.62
C PRO A 80 14.46 -0.08 -27.36
N THR A 81 13.93 1.13 -27.51
CA THR A 81 13.52 2.00 -26.40
C THR A 81 12.32 1.43 -25.66
N GLN A 82 11.28 1.01 -26.38
CA GLN A 82 10.09 0.43 -25.74
C GLN A 82 10.42 -0.92 -25.09
N LEU A 83 11.24 -1.74 -25.74
CA LEU A 83 11.76 -2.98 -25.19
C LEU A 83 12.55 -2.75 -23.90
N ALA A 84 13.42 -1.74 -23.85
CA ALA A 84 14.18 -1.42 -22.64
C ALA A 84 13.27 -1.02 -21.47
N VAL A 85 12.24 -0.20 -21.74
CA VAL A 85 11.24 0.19 -20.72
C VAL A 85 10.45 -1.04 -20.24
N LEU A 86 10.03 -1.90 -21.17
CA LEU A 86 9.31 -3.15 -20.87
C LEU A 86 10.14 -4.08 -19.98
N VAL A 87 11.41 -4.29 -20.34
CA VAL A 87 12.35 -5.13 -19.58
C VAL A 87 12.56 -4.54 -18.18
N LEU A 88 12.79 -3.24 -18.06
CA LEU A 88 13.00 -2.59 -16.76
C LEU A 88 11.76 -2.68 -15.87
N ALA A 89 10.58 -2.41 -16.42
CA ALA A 89 9.30 -2.48 -15.72
C ALA A 89 8.99 -3.91 -15.26
N GLY A 90 9.08 -4.87 -16.18
CA GLY A 90 8.86 -6.29 -15.91
C GLY A 90 9.86 -6.82 -14.87
N PHE A 91 11.14 -6.48 -14.99
CA PHE A 91 12.16 -6.86 -14.03
C PHE A 91 11.85 -6.29 -12.65
N THR A 92 11.51 -5.00 -12.57
CA THR A 92 11.19 -4.32 -11.30
C THR A 92 10.03 -5.00 -10.58
N LEU A 93 8.96 -5.35 -11.28
CA LEU A 93 7.80 -6.01 -10.68
C LEU A 93 8.16 -7.36 -10.05
N GLY A 94 8.81 -8.24 -10.81
CA GLY A 94 9.23 -9.56 -10.33
C GLY A 94 10.31 -9.46 -9.24
N PHE A 95 11.24 -8.51 -9.38
CA PHE A 95 12.29 -8.24 -8.41
C PHE A 95 11.71 -7.84 -7.07
N VAL A 96 10.84 -6.82 -7.04
CA VAL A 96 10.28 -6.30 -5.79
C VAL A 96 9.45 -7.38 -5.08
N ALA A 97 8.63 -8.15 -5.80
CA ALA A 97 7.80 -9.19 -5.21
C ALA A 97 8.63 -10.28 -4.49
N LEU A 98 9.63 -10.86 -5.16
CA LEU A 98 10.47 -11.89 -4.55
C LEU A 98 11.52 -11.34 -3.58
N PHE A 99 12.00 -10.11 -3.81
CA PHE A 99 12.88 -9.43 -2.87
C PHE A 99 12.17 -9.20 -1.53
N ILE A 100 10.97 -8.58 -1.54
CA ILE A 100 10.19 -8.36 -0.32
C ILE A 100 9.93 -9.70 0.37
N THR A 101 9.50 -10.71 -0.38
CA THR A 101 9.20 -12.04 0.16
C THR A 101 10.41 -12.67 0.84
N SER A 102 11.56 -12.68 0.18
CA SER A 102 12.78 -13.27 0.75
C SER A 102 13.38 -12.45 1.89
N TYR A 103 13.26 -11.11 1.83
CA TYR A 103 13.79 -10.18 2.82
C TYR A 103 12.97 -10.14 4.11
N THR A 104 11.64 -10.29 3.99
CA THR A 104 10.68 -10.13 5.10
C THR A 104 9.98 -11.41 5.53
N ARG A 105 9.96 -12.44 4.66
CA ARG A 105 9.19 -13.70 4.78
C ARG A 105 7.67 -13.53 4.74
N LEU A 106 7.19 -12.40 4.22
CA LEU A 106 5.82 -12.22 3.77
C LEU A 106 5.64 -12.98 2.45
N LEU A 107 4.69 -13.91 2.36
CA LEU A 107 4.50 -14.77 1.19
C LEU A 107 3.55 -14.17 0.15
N THR A 108 2.60 -13.34 0.58
CA THR A 108 1.55 -12.78 -0.26
C THR A 108 2.09 -11.96 -1.43
N PRO A 109 3.18 -11.17 -1.29
CA PRO A 109 3.80 -10.49 -2.43
C PRO A 109 4.22 -11.44 -3.56
N ALA A 110 4.91 -12.54 -3.25
CA ALA A 110 5.30 -13.54 -4.24
C ALA A 110 4.10 -14.30 -4.81
N VAL A 111 3.16 -14.72 -3.95
CA VAL A 111 1.97 -15.46 -4.39
C VAL A 111 1.10 -14.61 -5.31
N GLY A 112 0.85 -13.35 -4.95
CA GLY A 112 0.09 -12.41 -5.78
C GLY A 112 0.77 -12.15 -7.11
N PHE A 113 2.08 -11.91 -7.10
CA PHE A 113 2.87 -11.77 -8.34
C PHE A 113 2.76 -13.00 -9.24
N LEU A 114 2.98 -14.20 -8.71
CA LEU A 114 2.90 -15.43 -9.49
C LEU A 114 1.49 -15.71 -9.99
N ALA A 115 0.46 -15.40 -9.20
CA ALA A 115 -0.93 -15.56 -9.61
C ALA A 115 -1.28 -14.64 -10.78
N VAL A 116 -0.87 -13.37 -10.74
CA VAL A 116 -1.12 -12.44 -11.85
C VAL A 116 -0.32 -12.84 -13.09
N LEU A 117 0.96 -13.18 -12.95
CA LEU A 117 1.79 -13.64 -14.08
C LEU A 117 1.22 -14.90 -14.72
N ALA A 118 0.85 -15.91 -13.91
CA ALA A 118 0.26 -17.14 -14.40
C ALA A 118 -1.11 -16.90 -15.04
N GLY A 119 -1.94 -16.01 -14.47
CA GLY A 119 -3.21 -15.62 -15.05
C GLY A 119 -3.06 -14.92 -16.41
N ALA A 120 -2.14 -13.95 -16.50
CA ALA A 120 -1.84 -13.27 -17.76
C ALA A 120 -1.32 -14.23 -18.83
N ALA A 121 -0.39 -15.12 -18.46
CA ALA A 121 0.13 -16.15 -19.35
C ALA A 121 -0.97 -17.13 -19.78
N TYR A 122 -1.82 -17.57 -18.85
CA TYR A 122 -2.94 -18.45 -19.15
C TYR A 122 -3.91 -17.80 -20.14
N LEU A 123 -4.31 -16.56 -19.90
CA LEU A 123 -5.19 -15.82 -20.82
C LEU A 123 -4.55 -15.69 -22.20
N GLU A 124 -3.32 -15.20 -22.29
CA GLU A 124 -2.60 -15.06 -23.57
C GLU A 124 -2.43 -16.39 -24.32
N LEU A 125 -2.22 -17.50 -23.59
CA LEU A 125 -2.06 -18.83 -24.19
C LEU A 125 -3.37 -19.45 -24.65
N THR A 126 -4.50 -19.09 -24.03
CA THR A 126 -5.82 -19.69 -24.28
C THR A 126 -6.73 -18.85 -25.17
N THR A 127 -6.38 -17.59 -25.43
CA THR A 127 -7.07 -16.74 -26.42
C THR A 127 -6.44 -16.84 -27.81
N PRO A 128 -7.18 -16.49 -28.88
CA PRO A 128 -6.61 -16.32 -30.22
C PRO A 128 -5.44 -15.32 -30.20
N LEU A 129 -4.45 -15.54 -31.07
CA LEU A 129 -3.33 -14.61 -31.21
C LEU A 129 -3.83 -13.28 -31.79
N PRO A 130 -3.26 -12.14 -31.37
CA PRO A 130 -3.57 -10.86 -31.98
C PRO A 130 -3.04 -10.80 -33.41
N GLU A 131 -3.80 -10.18 -34.29
CA GLU A 131 -3.40 -9.86 -35.66
C GLU A 131 -3.02 -8.38 -35.73
N TRP A 132 -1.87 -8.09 -36.32
CA TRP A 132 -1.33 -6.74 -36.44
C TRP A 132 -1.47 -6.27 -37.88
N ASP A 133 -2.15 -5.15 -38.08
CA ASP A 133 -2.32 -4.51 -39.39
C ASP A 133 -2.01 -3.02 -39.31
N GLU A 134 -1.87 -2.35 -40.45
CA GLU A 134 -1.61 -0.92 -40.55
C GLU A 134 -2.75 -0.19 -41.27
N LEU A 135 -3.38 0.78 -40.61
CA LEU A 135 -4.35 1.67 -41.23
C LEU A 135 -3.87 3.12 -41.15
N GLY A 136 -3.53 3.69 -42.31
CA GLY A 136 -3.09 5.09 -42.40
C GLY A 136 -1.81 5.38 -41.61
N GLY A 137 -0.92 4.40 -41.47
CA GLY A 137 0.32 4.51 -40.68
C GLY A 137 0.15 4.33 -39.17
N TYR A 138 -1.05 3.98 -38.71
CA TYR A 138 -1.32 3.58 -37.33
C TYR A 138 -1.42 2.07 -37.23
N VAL A 139 -0.75 1.49 -36.23
CA VAL A 139 -0.86 0.07 -35.91
C VAL A 139 -2.26 -0.19 -35.37
N ILE A 140 -3.00 -1.05 -36.05
CA ILE A 140 -4.26 -1.62 -35.58
C ILE A 140 -3.98 -3.03 -35.08
N VAL A 141 -4.64 -3.38 -33.98
CA VAL A 141 -4.63 -4.74 -33.46
C VAL A 141 -6.05 -5.29 -33.52
N ASP A 142 -6.21 -6.47 -34.11
CA ASP A 142 -7.41 -7.28 -33.99
C ASP A 142 -7.14 -8.42 -33.00
N GLY A 143 -8.07 -8.63 -32.07
CA GLY A 143 -7.94 -9.63 -31.01
C GLY A 143 -7.31 -9.14 -29.68
N PRO A 144 -7.28 -10.01 -28.67
CA PRO A 144 -6.88 -9.67 -27.32
C PRO A 144 -5.36 -9.56 -27.14
N THR A 145 -4.92 -8.65 -26.26
CA THR A 145 -3.50 -8.40 -25.97
C THR A 145 -3.19 -8.46 -24.46
N HIS A 146 -3.50 -9.59 -23.82
CA HIS A 146 -3.46 -9.71 -22.35
C HIS A 146 -2.06 -9.53 -21.77
N VAL A 147 -1.02 -10.10 -22.40
CA VAL A 147 0.37 -9.92 -21.94
C VAL A 147 0.83 -8.47 -22.07
N SER A 148 0.37 -7.77 -23.12
CA SER A 148 0.64 -6.34 -23.30
C SER A 148 -0.01 -5.53 -22.18
N SER A 149 -1.30 -5.73 -21.92
CA SER A 149 -1.99 -5.11 -20.79
C SER A 149 -1.27 -5.35 -19.48
N TYR A 150 -0.93 -6.61 -19.17
CA TYR A 150 -0.19 -6.97 -17.94
C TYR A 150 1.13 -6.20 -17.80
N ALA A 151 1.98 -6.22 -18.84
CA ALA A 151 3.31 -5.64 -18.76
C ALA A 151 3.28 -4.11 -18.71
N HIS A 152 2.32 -3.52 -19.41
CA HIS A 152 2.17 -2.07 -19.47
C HIS A 152 1.48 -1.45 -18.25
N THR A 153 0.71 -2.22 -17.49
CA THR A 153 0.10 -1.79 -16.23
C THR A 153 0.88 -2.31 -15.01
N TRP A 154 2.18 -2.56 -15.16
CA TRP A 154 3.08 -3.05 -14.10
C TRP A 154 2.97 -2.28 -12.79
N TYR A 155 2.71 -0.97 -12.85
CA TYR A 155 2.56 -0.10 -11.69
C TYR A 155 1.32 -0.46 -10.84
N VAL A 156 0.24 -0.97 -11.46
CA VAL A 156 -0.95 -1.48 -10.76
C VAL A 156 -0.55 -2.72 -9.96
N TRP A 157 0.06 -3.69 -10.61
CA TRP A 157 0.49 -4.93 -9.99
C TRP A 157 1.48 -4.68 -8.86
N LEU A 158 2.42 -3.76 -9.06
CA LEU A 158 3.39 -3.39 -8.04
C LEU A 158 2.69 -2.78 -6.80
N SER A 159 1.73 -1.88 -7.00
CA SER A 159 0.96 -1.28 -5.90
C SER A 159 0.19 -2.35 -5.11
N LEU A 160 -0.43 -3.31 -5.81
CA LEU A 160 -1.20 -4.40 -5.21
C LEU A 160 -0.30 -5.37 -4.44
N VAL A 161 0.88 -5.70 -4.97
CA VAL A 161 1.89 -6.53 -4.29
C VAL A 161 2.34 -5.88 -2.97
N VAL A 162 2.53 -4.55 -2.97
CA VAL A 162 2.88 -3.79 -1.76
C VAL A 162 1.74 -3.84 -0.74
N VAL A 163 0.50 -3.58 -1.16
CA VAL A 163 -0.67 -3.62 -0.27
C VAL A 163 -0.90 -5.02 0.30
N ALA A 164 -0.77 -6.06 -0.53
CA ALA A 164 -0.86 -7.45 -0.11
C ALA A 164 0.17 -7.81 0.97
N GLY A 165 1.41 -7.36 0.81
CA GLY A 165 2.45 -7.53 1.83
C GLY A 165 2.13 -6.80 3.13
N LEU A 166 1.59 -5.58 3.05
CA LEU A 166 1.17 -4.82 4.23
C LEU A 166 -0.01 -5.46 4.97
N VAL A 167 -0.99 -5.99 4.23
CA VAL A 167 -2.11 -6.74 4.79
C VAL A 167 -1.60 -7.98 5.53
N GLU A 168 -0.75 -8.80 4.90
CA GLU A 168 -0.16 -9.97 5.56
C GLU A 168 0.65 -9.57 6.80
N PHE A 169 1.44 -8.49 6.71
CA PHE A 169 2.19 -7.97 7.84
C PHE A 169 1.27 -7.58 9.00
N GLY A 170 0.22 -6.80 8.73
CA GLY A 170 -0.76 -6.37 9.74
C GLY A 170 -1.50 -7.55 10.37
N LEU A 171 -1.90 -8.54 9.57
CA LEU A 171 -2.58 -9.74 10.06
C LEU A 171 -1.65 -10.61 10.90
N ARG A 172 -0.42 -10.90 10.42
CA ARG A 172 0.52 -11.76 11.16
C ARG A 172 1.00 -11.13 12.46
N ARG A 173 1.33 -9.83 12.45
CA ARG A 173 1.75 -9.12 13.67
C ARG A 173 0.59 -8.86 14.62
N GLY A 174 -0.58 -8.48 14.11
CA GLY A 174 -1.74 -8.18 14.94
C GLY A 174 -2.34 -9.42 15.61
N TYR A 175 -2.29 -10.58 14.95
CA TYR A 175 -2.88 -11.83 15.46
C TYR A 175 -1.86 -12.90 15.87
N GLY A 176 -0.56 -12.59 15.89
CA GLY A 176 0.50 -13.54 16.28
C GLY A 176 0.69 -14.74 15.34
N VAL A 177 0.09 -14.74 14.15
CA VAL A 177 0.12 -15.87 13.22
C VAL A 177 1.49 -15.95 12.54
N GLY A 178 2.33 -16.88 12.99
CA GLY A 178 3.63 -17.16 12.36
C GLY A 178 4.68 -16.05 12.55
N ASP A 179 4.56 -15.22 13.59
CA ASP A 179 5.42 -14.07 13.84
C ASP A 179 6.92 -14.44 13.95
N GLY A 180 7.23 -15.59 14.53
CA GLY A 180 8.61 -16.09 14.68
C GLY A 180 9.36 -16.32 13.35
N ARG A 181 8.67 -16.26 12.21
CA ARG A 181 9.31 -16.33 10.88
C ARG A 181 9.57 -14.95 10.27
N LEU A 182 8.92 -13.88 10.72
CA LEU A 182 9.07 -12.54 10.14
C LEU A 182 10.47 -11.96 10.39
N ARG A 183 10.98 -11.16 9.44
CA ARG A 183 12.33 -10.57 9.51
C ARG A 183 12.33 -9.16 8.96
N ASN A 184 13.21 -8.30 9.48
CA ASN A 184 13.50 -6.97 8.92
C ASN A 184 12.24 -6.09 8.70
N LEU A 185 11.23 -6.25 9.55
CA LEU A 185 10.00 -5.47 9.56
C LEU A 185 9.97 -4.58 10.80
N PRO A 186 9.29 -3.42 10.76
CA PRO A 186 9.16 -2.57 11.93
C PRO A 186 8.48 -3.31 13.08
N SER A 187 8.77 -2.85 14.30
CA SER A 187 8.03 -3.29 15.49
C SER A 187 6.55 -2.91 15.38
N PHE A 188 5.71 -3.70 16.04
CA PHE A 188 4.28 -3.50 16.10
C PHE A 188 3.87 -3.42 17.58
N PRO A 189 2.94 -2.52 17.98
CA PRO A 189 2.15 -1.62 17.15
C PRO A 189 2.94 -0.44 16.56
N LEU A 190 2.50 0.06 15.39
CA LEU A 190 3.13 1.21 14.75
C LEU A 190 2.90 2.51 15.54
N SER A 191 3.90 3.39 15.55
CA SER A 191 3.72 4.78 16.03
C SER A 191 2.64 5.50 15.21
N ARG A 192 1.97 6.54 15.74
CA ARG A 192 0.87 7.22 15.01
C ARG A 192 1.37 7.79 13.68
N ILE A 193 2.55 8.39 13.71
CA ILE A 193 3.26 8.90 12.54
C ILE A 193 3.63 7.74 11.59
N GLY A 194 4.14 6.63 12.12
CA GLY A 194 4.49 5.45 11.34
C GLY A 194 3.28 4.83 10.63
N LEU A 195 2.15 4.68 11.34
CA LEU A 195 0.88 4.21 10.78
C LEU A 195 0.40 5.16 9.68
N GLY A 196 0.30 6.45 9.98
CA GLY A 196 -0.16 7.46 9.03
C GLY A 196 0.70 7.47 7.76
N ARG A 197 2.03 7.42 7.92
CA ARG A 197 2.96 7.35 6.79
C ARG A 197 2.79 6.06 5.98
N THR A 198 2.76 4.90 6.63
CA THR A 198 2.60 3.61 5.93
C THR A 198 1.30 3.54 5.15
N VAL A 199 0.18 3.93 5.76
CA VAL A 199 -1.14 3.95 5.11
C VAL A 199 -1.16 4.95 3.96
N ALA A 200 -0.72 6.20 4.19
CA ALA A 200 -0.73 7.23 3.17
C ALA A 200 0.16 6.88 1.97
N THR A 201 1.36 6.34 2.21
CA THR A 201 2.26 5.91 1.13
C THR A 201 1.66 4.75 0.34
N ALA A 202 1.17 3.70 1.01
CA ALA A 202 0.63 2.53 0.32
C ALA A 202 -0.64 2.85 -0.45
N ALA A 203 -1.58 3.55 0.18
CA ALA A 203 -2.81 3.98 -0.46
C ALA A 203 -2.55 4.98 -1.60
N GLY A 204 -1.60 5.90 -1.40
CA GLY A 204 -1.18 6.84 -2.44
C GLY A 204 -0.54 6.15 -3.64
N LEU A 205 0.17 5.03 -3.46
CA LEU A 205 0.66 4.21 -4.57
C LEU A 205 -0.48 3.58 -5.37
N VAL A 206 -1.53 3.08 -4.70
CA VAL A 206 -2.74 2.58 -5.38
C VAL A 206 -3.44 3.72 -6.13
N GLY A 207 -3.57 4.88 -5.49
CA GLY A 207 -4.11 6.09 -6.11
C GLY A 207 -3.34 6.49 -7.37
N LEU A 208 -2.01 6.57 -7.28
CA LEU A 208 -1.13 6.93 -8.40
C LEU A 208 -1.21 5.90 -9.52
N ALA A 209 -1.16 4.61 -9.18
CA ALA A 209 -1.30 3.53 -10.16
C ALA A 209 -2.65 3.64 -10.89
N THR A 210 -3.73 3.88 -10.17
CA THR A 210 -5.07 4.03 -10.76
C THR A 210 -5.16 5.28 -11.64
N ALA A 211 -4.56 6.39 -11.22
CA ALA A 211 -4.51 7.62 -12.01
C ALA A 211 -3.74 7.44 -13.33
N LEU A 212 -2.63 6.70 -13.30
CA LEU A 212 -1.88 6.34 -14.51
C LEU A 212 -2.69 5.44 -15.43
N LEU A 213 -3.53 4.56 -14.88
CA LEU A 213 -4.43 3.72 -15.66
C LEU A 213 -5.53 4.56 -16.35
N VAL A 214 -6.11 5.54 -15.64
CA VAL A 214 -7.07 6.49 -16.23
C VAL A 214 -6.43 7.33 -17.34
N LEU A 215 -5.22 7.82 -17.13
CA LEU A 215 -4.47 8.57 -18.14
C LEU A 215 -4.20 7.72 -19.38
N ARG A 216 -3.85 6.45 -19.18
CA ARG A 216 -3.61 5.49 -20.27
C ARG A 216 -4.87 5.24 -21.10
N ALA A 217 -6.04 5.22 -20.47
CA ALA A 217 -7.33 5.08 -21.15
C ALA A 217 -7.75 6.32 -21.97
N GLY A 218 -6.94 7.40 -21.97
CA GLY A 218 -7.18 8.57 -22.83
C GLY A 218 -8.34 9.47 -22.41
N ILE A 219 -8.86 9.34 -21.18
CA ILE A 219 -9.97 10.16 -20.71
C ILE A 219 -9.56 11.64 -20.59
N GLN A 220 -10.35 12.50 -21.23
CA GLN A 220 -10.47 13.93 -20.94
C GLN A 220 -11.88 14.22 -20.42
N PRO A 221 -12.07 15.05 -19.38
CA PRO A 221 -11.13 16.04 -18.84
C PRO A 221 -10.18 15.53 -17.74
N SER A 222 -9.09 16.27 -17.53
CA SER A 222 -8.04 16.01 -16.53
C SER A 222 -8.54 15.89 -15.09
N ALA A 223 -9.71 16.46 -14.78
CA ALA A 223 -10.35 16.33 -13.47
C ALA A 223 -10.64 14.87 -13.09
N SER A 224 -10.97 14.01 -14.06
CA SER A 224 -11.26 12.59 -13.83
C SER A 224 -10.05 11.82 -13.29
N VAL A 225 -8.83 12.22 -13.67
CA VAL A 225 -7.59 11.62 -13.18
C VAL A 225 -7.40 11.91 -11.70
N LEU A 226 -7.66 13.14 -11.26
CA LEU A 226 -7.59 13.54 -9.86
C LEU A 226 -8.67 12.82 -9.03
N VAL A 227 -9.90 12.73 -9.56
CA VAL A 227 -10.98 11.99 -8.89
C VAL A 227 -10.58 10.53 -8.74
N GLY A 228 -10.10 9.88 -9.80
CA GLY A 228 -9.60 8.51 -9.79
C GLY A 228 -8.51 8.28 -8.74
N PHE A 229 -7.53 9.19 -8.68
CA PHE A 229 -6.48 9.19 -7.65
C PHE A 229 -7.06 9.21 -6.24
N VAL A 230 -7.98 10.14 -5.95
CA VAL A 230 -8.56 10.34 -4.62
C VAL A 230 -9.37 9.12 -4.20
N VAL A 231 -10.26 8.62 -5.05
CA VAL A 231 -11.13 7.48 -4.70
C VAL A 231 -10.35 6.19 -4.54
N ALA A 232 -9.34 5.94 -5.38
CA ALA A 232 -8.47 4.77 -5.25
C ALA A 232 -7.54 4.86 -4.03
N THR A 233 -7.10 6.06 -3.67
CA THR A 233 -6.39 6.27 -2.40
C THR A 233 -7.33 5.97 -1.23
N ALA A 234 -8.54 6.50 -1.23
CA ALA A 234 -9.49 6.30 -0.14
C ALA A 234 -9.85 4.81 0.04
N VAL A 235 -10.15 4.10 -1.05
CA VAL A 235 -10.57 2.69 -0.99
C VAL A 235 -9.48 1.76 -0.45
N ALA A 236 -8.20 2.08 -0.67
CA ALA A 236 -7.08 1.36 -0.08
C ALA A 236 -6.74 1.83 1.34
N ALA A 237 -6.88 3.14 1.63
CA ALA A 237 -6.53 3.72 2.92
C ALA A 237 -7.45 3.21 4.05
N VAL A 238 -8.76 3.12 3.80
CA VAL A 238 -9.76 2.70 4.80
C VAL A 238 -9.44 1.33 5.40
N PRO A 239 -9.33 0.23 4.63
CA PRO A 239 -9.05 -1.09 5.19
C PRO A 239 -7.65 -1.18 5.82
N LEU A 240 -6.63 -0.52 5.25
CA LEU A 240 -5.30 -0.50 5.84
C LEU A 240 -5.27 0.24 7.19
N ALA A 241 -5.93 1.39 7.27
CA ALA A 241 -6.06 2.15 8.52
C ALA A 241 -6.85 1.35 9.56
N ALA A 242 -7.95 0.73 9.17
CA ALA A 242 -8.78 -0.11 10.03
C ALA A 242 -7.99 -1.31 10.59
N LEU A 243 -7.21 -1.97 9.73
CA LEU A 243 -6.34 -3.07 10.12
C LEU A 243 -5.24 -2.59 11.09
N PHE A 244 -4.43 -1.59 10.71
CA PHE A 244 -3.28 -1.21 11.52
C PHE A 244 -3.62 -0.46 12.81
N SER A 245 -4.76 0.22 12.87
CA SER A 245 -5.16 0.97 14.07
C SER A 245 -5.95 0.13 15.07
N ARG A 246 -6.80 -0.78 14.57
CA ARG A 246 -7.81 -1.48 15.37
C ARG A 246 -7.92 -2.98 15.11
N GLY A 247 -7.17 -3.50 14.14
CA GLY A 247 -7.21 -4.90 13.80
C GLY A 247 -8.47 -5.41 13.15
N LEU A 248 -9.21 -4.53 12.50
CA LEU A 248 -10.43 -4.88 11.80
C LEU A 248 -10.10 -5.66 10.53
N VAL A 249 -10.75 -6.81 10.34
CA VAL A 249 -10.44 -7.76 9.25
C VAL A 249 -11.53 -7.75 8.18
N ILE A 250 -12.78 -7.45 8.54
CA ILE A 250 -13.90 -7.43 7.60
C ILE A 250 -13.64 -6.43 6.46
N PRO A 251 -13.20 -5.17 6.70
CA PRO A 251 -12.84 -4.25 5.63
C PRO A 251 -11.75 -4.77 4.71
N VAL A 252 -10.79 -5.54 5.25
CA VAL A 252 -9.68 -6.12 4.47
C VAL A 252 -10.18 -7.25 3.57
N VAL A 253 -11.06 -8.11 4.08
CA VAL A 253 -11.68 -9.17 3.28
C VAL A 253 -12.51 -8.58 2.15
N LEU A 254 -13.34 -7.58 2.45
CA LEU A 254 -14.13 -6.87 1.43
C LEU A 254 -13.22 -6.14 0.43
N PHE A 255 -12.10 -5.57 0.89
CA PHE A 255 -11.13 -4.94 0.00
C PHE A 255 -10.54 -5.90 -1.05
N ALA A 256 -10.58 -7.22 -0.85
CA ALA A 256 -10.13 -8.19 -1.87
C ALA A 256 -10.90 -8.09 -3.20
N LEU A 257 -12.09 -7.47 -3.21
CA LEU A 257 -12.82 -7.15 -4.45
C LEU A 257 -12.14 -6.04 -5.28
N VAL A 258 -11.34 -5.16 -4.67
CA VAL A 258 -10.65 -4.07 -5.39
C VAL A 258 -9.52 -4.59 -6.30
N PRO A 259 -8.58 -5.45 -5.83
CA PRO A 259 -7.62 -6.11 -6.71
C PRO A 259 -8.29 -6.90 -7.85
N TYR A 260 -9.42 -7.56 -7.58
CA TYR A 260 -10.19 -8.25 -8.61
C TYR A 260 -10.76 -7.29 -9.67
N ALA A 261 -11.41 -6.21 -9.23
CA ALA A 261 -11.94 -5.18 -10.13
C ALA A 261 -10.83 -4.52 -10.97
N LEU A 262 -9.67 -4.22 -10.36
CA LEU A 262 -8.51 -3.70 -11.10
C LEU A 262 -7.97 -4.71 -12.12
N ALA A 263 -7.98 -6.00 -11.81
CA ALA A 263 -7.59 -7.01 -12.78
C ALA A 263 -8.57 -7.10 -13.97
N VAL A 264 -9.88 -7.00 -13.70
CA VAL A 264 -10.91 -6.89 -14.75
C VAL A 264 -10.67 -5.65 -15.61
N GLU A 265 -10.38 -4.50 -15.01
CA GLU A 265 -10.07 -3.27 -15.74
C GLU A 265 -8.85 -3.40 -16.64
N VAL A 266 -7.79 -4.05 -16.17
CA VAL A 266 -6.58 -4.26 -16.97
C VAL A 266 -6.82 -5.23 -18.14
N PHE A 267 -7.58 -6.30 -17.93
CA PHE A 267 -7.67 -7.39 -18.91
C PHE A 267 -8.92 -7.38 -19.80
N LEU A 268 -10.02 -6.74 -19.38
CA LEU A 268 -11.33 -6.90 -20.00
C LEU A 268 -12.04 -5.58 -20.37
N THR A 269 -11.73 -4.46 -19.72
CA THR A 269 -12.47 -3.19 -19.92
C THR A 269 -11.56 -2.00 -20.20
N THR A 270 -10.66 -2.13 -21.17
CA THR A 270 -9.66 -1.11 -21.53
C THR A 270 -10.25 0.22 -21.99
N ASP A 271 -11.53 0.25 -22.37
CA ASP A 271 -12.12 1.35 -23.12
C ASP A 271 -12.82 2.40 -22.24
N SER A 272 -13.07 2.08 -20.95
CA SER A 272 -13.79 2.99 -20.06
C SER A 272 -13.52 2.70 -18.56
N PRO A 273 -12.63 3.47 -17.90
CA PRO A 273 -12.37 3.36 -16.47
C PRO A 273 -13.50 3.91 -15.58
N VAL A 274 -14.74 3.98 -16.06
CA VAL A 274 -15.89 4.50 -15.29
C VAL A 274 -16.11 3.69 -14.00
N HIS A 275 -15.80 2.39 -13.98
CA HIS A 275 -15.96 1.59 -12.75
C HIS A 275 -14.97 1.99 -11.65
N ILE A 276 -13.86 2.66 -11.97
CA ILE A 276 -12.95 3.24 -10.97
C ILE A 276 -13.68 4.30 -10.13
N LEU A 277 -14.65 5.01 -10.69
CA LEU A 277 -15.45 5.98 -9.94
C LEU A 277 -16.31 5.30 -8.85
N LEU A 278 -16.64 4.02 -9.02
CA LEU A 278 -17.36 3.23 -8.01
C LEU A 278 -16.48 2.96 -6.77
N PHE A 279 -15.17 3.14 -6.83
CA PHE A 279 -14.30 3.03 -5.66
C PHE A 279 -14.64 4.08 -4.59
N GLY A 280 -15.18 5.23 -4.95
CA GLY A 280 -15.59 6.26 -3.99
C GLY A 280 -16.72 5.77 -3.09
N PRO A 281 -17.90 5.44 -3.65
CA PRO A 281 -18.98 4.79 -2.90
C PRO A 281 -18.54 3.51 -2.19
N TYR A 282 -17.66 2.71 -2.82
CA TYR A 282 -17.15 1.49 -2.20
C TYR A 282 -16.30 1.76 -0.95
N ALA A 283 -15.47 2.81 -0.95
CA ALA A 283 -14.71 3.23 0.22
C ALA A 283 -15.61 3.63 1.40
N VAL A 284 -16.76 4.26 1.12
CA VAL A 284 -17.79 4.54 2.13
C VAL A 284 -18.37 3.24 2.67
N GLY A 285 -18.67 2.27 1.80
CA GLY A 285 -19.10 0.93 2.21
C GLY A 285 -18.08 0.21 3.11
N LEU A 286 -16.78 0.28 2.78
CA LEU A 286 -15.71 -0.26 3.62
C LEU A 286 -15.62 0.44 4.97
N LEU A 287 -15.85 1.76 5.02
CA LEU A 287 -15.88 2.52 6.26
C LEU A 287 -17.05 2.10 7.15
N ILE A 288 -18.23 1.90 6.55
CA ILE A 288 -19.40 1.36 7.26
C ILE A 288 -19.10 -0.03 7.80
N ALA A 289 -18.50 -0.92 6.99
CA ALA A 289 -18.12 -2.26 7.42
C ALA A 289 -17.13 -2.21 8.60
N ALA A 290 -16.16 -1.28 8.57
CA ALA A 290 -15.24 -1.08 9.68
C ALA A 290 -15.96 -0.62 10.96
N ALA A 291 -16.91 0.32 10.83
CA ALA A 291 -17.69 0.80 11.96
C ALA A 291 -18.57 -0.30 12.57
N VAL A 292 -19.22 -1.12 11.73
CA VAL A 292 -20.04 -2.27 12.16
C VAL A 292 -19.18 -3.32 12.87
N GLU A 293 -18.04 -3.71 12.29
CA GLU A 293 -17.12 -4.67 12.91
C GLU A 293 -16.64 -4.17 14.26
N TYR A 294 -16.26 -2.89 14.35
CA TYR A 294 -15.83 -2.27 15.59
C TYR A 294 -16.95 -2.30 16.65
N TRP A 295 -18.17 -1.90 16.29
CA TRP A 295 -19.30 -1.90 17.20
C TRP A 295 -19.65 -3.30 17.72
N LEU A 296 -19.64 -4.30 16.82
CA LEU A 296 -19.88 -5.70 17.19
C LEU A 296 -18.82 -6.22 18.16
N ARG A 297 -17.54 -5.92 17.91
CA ARG A 297 -16.42 -6.33 18.77
C ARG A 297 -16.46 -5.67 20.15
N ALA A 298 -16.78 -4.37 20.20
CA ALA A 298 -16.95 -3.64 21.45
C ALA A 298 -18.10 -4.21 22.29
N LYS A 299 -19.22 -4.57 21.64
CA LYS A 299 -20.41 -5.09 22.34
C LYS A 299 -20.28 -6.56 22.77
N LEU A 300 -19.73 -7.42 21.93
CA LEU A 300 -19.70 -8.88 22.16
C LEU A 300 -18.44 -9.35 22.90
N GLY A 301 -17.32 -8.64 22.75
CA GLY A 301 -16.02 -9.09 23.27
C GLY A 301 -15.40 -8.21 24.34
N GLY A 302 -16.05 -7.10 24.73
CA GLY A 302 -15.43 -6.07 25.59
C GLY A 302 -14.12 -5.53 25.00
N TRP A 303 -13.92 -5.70 23.70
CA TRP A 303 -12.66 -5.49 23.03
C TRP A 303 -12.72 -4.21 22.21
N ASP A 304 -11.99 -3.19 22.67
CA ASP A 304 -11.93 -1.89 22.01
C ASP A 304 -10.92 -1.84 20.85
N GLY A 305 -10.23 -2.96 20.57
CA GLY A 305 -9.32 -3.10 19.43
C GLY A 305 -8.11 -2.16 19.42
N GLY A 306 -7.94 -1.29 20.42
CA GLY A 306 -6.94 -0.22 20.36
C GLY A 306 -5.53 -0.76 20.13
N ARG A 307 -4.82 -0.25 19.10
CA ARG A 307 -3.43 -0.61 18.75
C ARG A 307 -3.09 -2.11 18.93
N PHE A 308 -4.02 -3.03 18.65
CA PHE A 308 -3.81 -4.47 18.80
C PHE A 308 -3.11 -4.88 20.13
N THR A 309 -3.51 -4.26 21.24
CA THR A 309 -3.19 -4.59 22.66
C THR A 309 -1.74 -4.97 22.97
N ASP A 310 -1.00 -3.96 23.44
CA ASP A 310 0.31 -4.04 24.12
C ASP A 310 0.48 -5.30 24.98
N HIS A 311 1.69 -5.88 24.99
CA HIS A 311 2.17 -7.06 25.75
C HIS A 311 2.02 -7.00 27.29
N GLN A 312 1.06 -6.26 27.85
CA GLN A 312 0.83 -6.13 29.28
C GLN A 312 -0.02 -7.28 29.84
N SER A 313 0.56 -8.47 29.88
CA SER A 313 0.39 -9.38 31.01
C SER A 313 1.63 -10.25 31.23
N THR A 314 2.83 -9.64 31.21
CA THR A 314 4.05 -10.16 31.85
C THR A 314 4.99 -9.02 32.20
#